data_AF-A0A1Y1Q4E0-F1
#
_entry.id   AF-A0A1Y1Q4E0-F1
#
_cell.length_a   1.000
_cell.length_b   1.000
_cell.length_c   1.000
_cell.angle_alpha   90.00
_cell.angle_beta   90.00
_cell.angle_gamma   90.00
#
_symmetry.space_group_name_H-M   'P 1'
#
loop_
_entity.id
_entity.type
_entity.pdbx_description
1 polymer ?
#
loop_
_entity_poly.entity_id
_entity_poly.type
_entity_poly.pdbx_seq_one_letter_code
_entity_poly.pdbx_strand_id
1 'polypeptide(L)' 'MNLIERLWRWVKKKCLYSKYYDNFEGFTQAIRNCLSQTHTTYKTEMDSLLTLKFQRF' A
#
# COMPACT_ATOMS: atom_id res chain seq x y z
N MET A 1 -4.76 16.32 0.70
CA MET A 1 -3.83 15.21 1.01
C MET A 1 -3.92 14.20 -0.14
N ASN A 2 -2.81 13.94 -0.84
CA ASN A 2 -2.81 13.21 -2.11
C ASN A 2 -3.12 11.72 -1.94
N LEU A 3 -3.86 11.16 -2.89
CA LEU A 3 -4.24 9.74 -2.91
C LEU A 3 -3.02 8.81 -2.95
N ILE A 4 -1.99 9.23 -3.69
CA ILE A 4 -0.73 8.50 -3.84
C ILE A 4 0.03 8.39 -2.52
N GLU A 5 -0.01 9.42 -1.68
CA GLU A 5 0.64 9.38 -0.36
C GLU A 5 -0.11 8.49 0.63
N ARG A 6 -1.45 8.46 0.58
CA ARG A 6 -2.27 7.52 1.36
C ARG A 6 -1.93 6.08 1.00
N LEU A 7 -1.86 5.79 -0.31
CA LEU A 7 -1.45 4.49 -0.81
C LEU A 7 -0.03 4.15 -0.32
N TRP A 8 0.92 5.09 -0.44
CA TRP A 8 2.30 4.87 0.00
C TRP A 8 2.43 4.64 1.50
N ARG A 9 1.66 5.34 2.35
CA ARG A 9 1.61 5.06 3.79
C ARG A 9 1.07 3.67 4.08
N TRP A 10 0.04 3.22 3.36
CA TRP A 10 -0.51 1.88 3.52
C TRP A 10 0.47 0.79 3.06
N VAL A 11 1.11 0.96 1.90
CA VAL A 11 2.14 0.03 1.40
C VAL A 11 3.30 -0.06 2.39
N LYS A 12 3.80 1.06 2.92
CA LYS A 12 4.82 1.04 3.98
C LYS A 12 4.32 0.29 5.23
N LYS A 13 3.07 0.50 5.64
CA LYS A 13 2.49 -0.19 6.80
C LYS A 13 2.27 -1.69 6.58
N LYS A 14 2.03 -2.16 5.35
CA LYS A 14 1.85 -3.61 5.08
C LYS A 14 3.16 -4.30 4.73
N CYS A 15 4.03 -3.62 4.00
CA CYS A 15 5.21 -4.19 3.37
C CYS A 15 6.50 -3.96 4.18
N LEU A 16 6.62 -2.77 4.80
CA LEU A 16 7.79 -2.38 5.60
C LEU A 16 7.57 -2.53 7.10
N TYR A 17 6.33 -2.51 7.57
CA TYR A 17 6.07 -2.72 8.98
C TYR A 17 6.45 -4.15 9.34
N SER A 18 7.43 -4.30 10.24
CA SER A 18 7.96 -5.58 10.71
C SER A 18 8.85 -6.36 9.71
N LYS A 19 9.39 -5.71 8.66
CA LYS A 19 10.42 -6.32 7.81
C LYS A 19 11.56 -5.36 7.52
N TYR A 20 12.77 -5.78 7.88
CA TYR A 20 14.01 -5.13 7.49
C TYR A 20 14.48 -5.73 6.15
N TYR A 21 14.73 -4.87 5.17
CA TYR A 21 15.29 -5.28 3.88
C TYR A 21 16.73 -4.81 3.82
N ASP A 22 17.65 -5.76 3.80
CA ASP A 22 19.09 -5.50 3.70
C ASP A 22 19.48 -4.93 2.33
N ASN A 23 18.71 -5.28 1.28
CA ASN A 23 19.00 -4.92 -0.10
C ASN A 23 17.80 -4.23 -0.78
N PHE A 24 18.12 -3.27 -1.67
CA PHE A 24 17.12 -2.54 -2.47
C PHE A 24 16.27 -3.47 -3.34
N GLU A 25 16.86 -4.57 -3.82
CA GLU A 25 16.14 -5.59 -4.59
C GLU A 25 15.05 -6.27 -3.75
N GLY A 26 15.38 -6.67 -2.52
CA GLY A 26 14.42 -7.28 -1.59
C GLY A 26 13.29 -6.31 -1.21
N PHE A 27 13.62 -5.03 -1.03
CA PHE A 27 12.63 -3.98 -0.82
C PHE A 27 11.68 -3.83 -2.02
N THR A 28 12.23 -3.77 -3.23
CA THR A 28 11.44 -3.59 -4.46
C THR A 28 10.57 -4.82 -4.76
N GLN A 29 11.11 -6.03 -4.55
CA GLN A 29 10.35 -7.28 -4.67
C GLN A 29 9.21 -7.34 -3.67
N ALA A 30 9.44 -6.94 -2.42
CA ALA A 30 8.38 -6.94 -1.42
C ALA A 30 7.25 -5.97 -1.79
N ILE A 31 7.58 -4.78 -2.30
CA ILE A 31 6.59 -3.82 -2.78
C ILE A 31 5.80 -4.41 -3.95
N ARG A 32 6.48 -5.01 -4.94
CA ARG A 32 5.82 -5.67 -6.07
C ARG A 32 4.89 -6.80 -5.63
N ASN A 33 5.33 -7.61 -4.68
CA ASN A 33 4.51 -8.69 -4.13
C ASN A 33 3.30 -8.13 -3.36
N CYS A 34 3.51 -7.12 -2.51
CA CYS A 34 2.42 -6.42 -1.83
C CYS A 34 1.40 -5.87 -2.84
N LEU A 35 1.84 -5.15 -3.88
CA LEU A 35 0.96 -4.60 -4.93
C LEU A 35 0.20 -5.69 -5.69
N SER A 36 0.84 -6.83 -5.98
CA SER A 36 0.20 -7.98 -6.62
C SER A 36 -0.89 -8.58 -5.73
N GLN A 37 -0.63 -8.70 -4.42
CA GLN A 37 -1.62 -9.14 -3.44
C GLN A 37 -2.72 -8.10 -3.18
N THR A 38 -2.45 -6.82 -3.47
CA THR A 38 -3.45 -5.77 -3.28
C THR A 38 -4.61 -5.88 -4.26
N HIS A 39 -4.36 -6.37 -5.48
CA HIS A 39 -5.40 -6.58 -6.49
C HIS A 39 -6.28 -7.82 -6.22
N THR A 40 -5.79 -8.77 -5.42
CA THR A 40 -6.47 -10.04 -5.13
C THR A 40 -7.07 -10.03 -3.72
N THR A 41 -6.24 -10.14 -2.70
CA THR A 41 -6.65 -10.32 -1.30
C THR A 41 -7.11 -9.01 -0.65
N TYR A 42 -6.43 -7.90 -0.94
CA TYR A 42 -6.75 -6.60 -0.33
C TYR A 42 -7.62 -5.71 -1.23
N LYS A 43 -8.28 -6.27 -2.25
CA LYS A 43 -9.07 -5.48 -3.20
C LYS A 43 -10.14 -4.63 -2.50
N THR A 44 -10.85 -5.22 -1.53
CA THR A 44 -11.87 -4.53 -0.73
C THR A 44 -11.28 -3.49 0.23
N GLU A 45 -10.12 -3.79 0.82
CA GLU A 45 -9.41 -2.87 1.73
C GLU A 45 -8.84 -1.68 0.93
N MET A 46 -8.33 -1.93 -0.28
CA MET A 46 -7.81 -0.91 -1.18
C MET A 46 -8.93 -0.08 -1.81
N ASP A 47 -10.09 -0.67 -2.10
CA ASP A 47 -11.28 0.07 -2.52
C ASP A 47 -11.75 1.03 -1.42
N SER A 48 -11.71 0.61 -0.16
CA SER A 48 -11.98 1.50 0.99
C SER A 48 -10.90 2.57 1.18
N LEU A 49 -9.64 2.25 0.87
CA LEU A 49 -8.51 3.16 1.03
C LEU A 49 -8.42 4.20 -0.09
N LEU A 50 -8.81 3.82 -1.30
CA LEU A 50 -8.96 4.65 -2.50
C LEU A 50 -10.31 5.37 -2.54
N THR A 51 -11.31 4.85 -1.83
CA THR A 51 -12.55 5.56 -1.48
C THR A 51 -12.16 6.79 -0.68
N LEU A 52 -11.98 7.87 -1.43
CA LEU A 52 -12.04 9.21 -0.92
C LEU A 52 -13.45 9.35 -0.33
N LYS A 53 -13.56 9.38 1.00
CA LYS A 53 -14.55 10.23 1.64
C LYS A 53 -14.22 11.66 1.19
N PHE A 54 -14.65 12.04 -0.01
CA PHE A 54 -14.83 13.43 -0.38
C PHE A 54 -15.88 13.93 0.59
N GLN A 55 -15.42 14.43 1.73
CA GLN A 55 -16.25 15.21 2.61
C GLN A 55 -16.58 16.47 1.80
N ARG A 56 -17.75 16.44 1.16
CA ARG A 56 -18.33 17.61 0.51
C ARG A 56 -18.58 18.61 1.64
N PHE A 57 -17.80 19.70 1.62
CA PHE A 57 -18.06 20.89 2.42
C PHE A 57 -19.22 21.66 1.79
#